data_AF-A0A2I0GQ70-F1
#
_entry.id   AF-A0A2I0GQ70-F1
#
_cell.length_a   1.000
_cell.length_b   1.000
_cell.length_c   1.000
_cell.angle_alpha   90.00
_cell.angle_beta   90.00
_cell.angle_gamma   90.00
#
_symmetry.space_group_name_H-M   'P 1'
#
loop_
_entity.id
_entity.type
_entity.pdbx_description
1 polymer ?
#
loop_
_entity_poly.entity_id
_entity_poly.type
_entity_poly.pdbx_seq_one_letter_code
_entity_poly.pdbx_strand_id
1 'polypeptide(L)'
;MLAKAENGIYILKVSIESGFAEFGVIISINAQDFEVIENDKYRAVMLNAALHQPFQLKETGLNENDQRYYLDKILHADESEVNIFLTKPDHGQANGAISNMVRKASNRDIEKLRNGDWFY
;
A
#
# COMPACT_ATOMS: atom_id res chain seq x y z
N MET A 1 -0.95 8.65 -4.31
CA MET A 1 -1.24 7.53 -5.22
C MET A 1 -2.34 7.92 -6.19
N LEU A 2 -2.25 7.50 -7.45
CA LEU A 2 -3.27 7.76 -8.47
C LEU A 2 -3.45 6.54 -9.37
N ALA A 3 -4.66 5.99 -9.42
CA ALA A 3 -5.04 4.98 -10.39
C ALA A 3 -5.48 5.65 -11.70
N LYS A 4 -5.15 5.07 -12.85
CA LYS A 4 -5.60 5.52 -14.17
C LYS A 4 -6.05 4.34 -15.01
N ALA A 5 -7.10 4.55 -15.80
CA ALA A 5 -7.59 3.65 -16.81
C ALA A 5 -7.69 4.39 -18.14
N GLU A 6 -7.00 3.93 -19.17
CA GLU A 6 -7.04 4.52 -20.52
C GLU A 6 -6.87 3.42 -21.57
N ASN A 7 -7.76 3.37 -22.57
CA ASN A 7 -7.72 2.40 -23.67
C ASN A 7 -7.58 0.93 -23.22
N GLY A 8 -8.22 0.55 -22.10
CA GLY A 8 -8.15 -0.79 -21.53
C GLY A 8 -6.85 -1.12 -20.77
N ILE A 9 -5.94 -0.15 -20.64
CA ILE A 9 -4.73 -0.25 -19.83
C ILE A 9 -5.01 0.40 -18.47
N TYR A 10 -4.67 -0.32 -17.41
CA TYR A 10 -4.82 0.16 -16.03
C TYR A 10 -3.46 0.26 -15.35
N ILE A 11 -3.18 1.42 -14.77
CA ILE A 11 -1.92 1.67 -14.06
C ILE A 11 -2.16 2.34 -12.71
N LEU A 12 -1.28 2.05 -11.77
CA LEU A 12 -1.18 2.73 -10.49
C LEU A 12 0.12 3.54 -10.44
N LYS A 13 0.01 4.83 -10.20
CA LYS A 13 1.16 5.72 -9.96
C LYS A 13 1.30 5.95 -8.46
N VAL A 14 2.44 5.55 -7.91
CA VAL A 14 2.78 5.72 -6.49
C VAL A 14 3.90 6.75 -6.41
N SER A 15 3.68 7.85 -5.68
CA SER A 15 4.74 8.80 -5.33
C SER A 15 5.49 8.27 -4.12
N ILE A 16 6.82 8.23 -4.22
CA ILE A 16 7.71 7.76 -3.16
C ILE A 16 8.62 8.92 -2.75
N GLU A 17 8.59 9.26 -1.46
CA GLU A 17 9.43 10.29 -0.86
C GLU A 17 10.61 9.62 -0.12
N SER A 18 11.84 9.92 -0.51
CA SER A 18 13.05 9.38 0.13
C SER A 18 13.73 10.36 1.11
N GLY A 19 13.09 11.48 1.41
CA GLY A 19 13.66 12.58 2.20
C GLY A 19 14.63 13.48 1.43
N PHE A 20 15.23 13.00 0.34
CA PHE A 20 16.12 13.76 -0.55
C PHE A 20 15.55 13.97 -1.96
N ALA A 21 14.63 13.11 -2.38
CA ALA A 21 13.96 13.18 -3.68
C ALA A 21 12.55 12.59 -3.61
N GLU A 22 11.68 13.05 -4.51
CA GLU A 22 10.42 12.39 -4.82
C GLU A 22 10.56 11.73 -6.20
N PHE A 23 10.10 10.49 -6.33
CA PHE A 23 10.00 9.81 -7.62
C PHE A 23 8.72 8.99 -7.73
N GLY A 24 8.28 8.77 -8.97
CA GLY A 24 7.07 8.01 -9.27
C GLY A 24 7.39 6.58 -9.67
N VAL A 25 6.70 5.62 -9.04
CA VAL A 25 6.67 4.21 -9.44
C VAL A 25 5.38 3.95 -10.21
N ILE A 26 5.49 3.27 -11.36
CA ILE A 26 4.34 2.85 -12.16
C ILE A 26 4.19 1.33 -11.99
N ILE A 27 3.01 0.92 -11.54
CA ILE A 27 2.66 -0.49 -11.34
C ILE A 27 1.50 -0.82 -12.28
N SER A 28 1.62 -1.91 -13.02
CA SER A 28 0.52 -2.45 -13.81
C SER A 28 -0.54 -3.03 -12.88
N ILE A 29 -1.79 -2.62 -13.05
CA ILE A 29 -2.93 -3.16 -12.30
C ILE A 29 -3.97 -3.70 -13.28
N ASN A 30 -4.97 -4.41 -12.79
CA ASN A 30 -6.10 -4.87 -13.58
C ASN A 30 -7.37 -4.05 -13.27
N ALA A 31 -8.47 -4.35 -13.97
CA ALA A 31 -9.74 -3.64 -13.78
C ALA A 31 -10.33 -3.83 -12.37
N GLN A 32 -10.16 -5.00 -11.74
CA GLN A 32 -10.65 -5.29 -10.40
C GLN A 32 -9.87 -4.49 -9.35
N ASP A 33 -8.55 -4.40 -9.48
CA ASP A 33 -7.72 -3.55 -8.63
C ASP A 33 -8.15 -2.08 -8.70
N PHE A 34 -8.37 -1.60 -9.94
CA PHE A 34 -8.80 -0.24 -10.20
C PHE A 34 -10.13 0.05 -9.51
N GLU A 35 -11.10 -0.85 -9.63
CA GLU A 35 -12.41 -0.72 -9.00
C GLU A 35 -12.31 -0.66 -7.45
N VAL A 36 -11.48 -1.50 -6.84
CA VAL A 36 -11.26 -1.45 -5.39
C VAL A 36 -10.59 -0.14 -4.98
N ILE A 37 -9.57 0.33 -5.71
CA ILE A 37 -8.87 1.60 -5.39
C ILE A 37 -9.82 2.80 -5.53
N GLU A 38 -10.74 2.76 -6.49
CA GLU A 38 -11.71 3.83 -6.68
C GLU A 38 -12.81 3.84 -5.61
N ASN A 39 -13.23 2.67 -5.10
CA ASN A 39 -14.37 2.56 -4.19
C ASN A 39 -13.99 2.39 -2.71
N ASP A 40 -12.86 1.76 -2.40
CA ASP A 40 -12.35 1.58 -1.04
C ASP A 40 -11.08 2.43 -0.83
N LYS A 41 -11.32 3.67 -0.42
CA LYS A 41 -10.24 4.63 -0.15
C LYS A 41 -9.35 4.20 1.01
N TYR A 42 -9.85 3.39 1.93
CA TYR A 42 -9.06 2.97 3.07
C TYR A 42 -8.06 1.87 2.68
N ARG A 43 -8.49 0.88 1.90
CA ARG A 43 -7.56 -0.09 1.27
C ARG A 43 -6.55 0.60 0.37
N ALA A 44 -6.96 1.62 -0.39
CA ALA A 44 -6.03 2.43 -1.17
C ALA A 44 -4.96 3.13 -0.31
N VAL A 45 -5.34 3.66 0.86
CA VAL A 45 -4.40 4.26 1.83
C VAL A 45 -3.43 3.22 2.38
N MET A 46 -3.92 2.04 2.78
CA MET A 46 -3.08 0.95 3.27
C MET A 46 -2.11 0.46 2.20
N LEU A 47 -2.56 0.31 0.95
CA LEU A 47 -1.71 -0.06 -0.17
C LEU A 47 -0.60 0.96 -0.40
N ASN A 48 -0.95 2.25 -0.42
CA ASN A 48 0.04 3.31 -0.59
C ASN A 48 1.10 3.30 0.52
N ALA A 49 0.69 3.10 1.78
CA ALA A 49 1.61 3.00 2.90
C ALA A 49 2.53 1.78 2.81
N ALA A 50 1.97 0.62 2.46
CA ALA A 50 2.72 -0.64 2.36
C ALA A 50 3.73 -0.65 1.20
N LEU A 51 3.39 -0.03 0.08
CA LEU A 51 4.30 0.09 -1.08
C LEU A 51 5.40 1.13 -0.85
N HIS A 52 5.19 2.10 0.03
CA HIS A 52 6.13 3.20 0.21
C HIS A 52 7.49 2.72 0.71
N GLN A 53 7.52 1.87 1.74
CA GLN A 53 8.77 1.43 2.36
C GLN A 53 9.66 0.60 1.40
N PRO A 54 9.14 -0.42 0.69
CA PRO A 54 9.94 -1.19 -0.26
C PRO A 54 10.54 -0.35 -1.38
N PHE A 55 9.81 0.61 -1.93
CA PHE A 55 10.36 1.46 -2.99
C PHE A 55 11.28 2.55 -2.48
N GLN A 56 11.19 2.96 -1.20
CA GLN A 56 12.02 4.03 -0.65
C GLN A 56 13.52 3.70 -0.69
N LEU A 57 13.90 2.42 -0.56
CA LEU A 57 15.27 1.95 -0.74
C LEU A 57 15.38 1.19 -2.07
N LYS A 58 16.32 1.60 -2.94
CA LYS A 58 16.52 0.99 -4.27
C LYS A 58 16.81 -0.52 -4.21
N GLU A 59 17.40 -0.98 -3.11
CA GLU A 59 17.73 -2.40 -2.86
C GLU A 59 16.52 -3.24 -2.47
N THR A 60 15.41 -2.63 -2.03
CA THR A 60 14.18 -3.32 -1.60
C THR A 60 13.03 -3.16 -2.59
N GLY A 61 13.32 -2.63 -3.80
CA GLY A 61 12.31 -2.44 -4.82
C GLY A 61 11.61 -3.75 -5.18
N LEU A 62 10.28 -3.76 -5.10
CA LEU A 62 9.47 -4.92 -5.42
C LEU A 62 9.54 -5.22 -6.92
N ASN A 63 9.78 -6.48 -7.29
CA ASN A 63 9.58 -6.94 -8.66
C ASN A 63 8.08 -7.07 -8.99
N GLU A 64 7.74 -7.37 -10.23
CA GLU A 64 6.34 -7.45 -10.68
C GLU A 64 5.51 -8.49 -9.91
N ASN A 65 6.10 -9.63 -9.55
CA ASN A 65 5.41 -10.67 -8.78
C ASN A 65 5.12 -10.22 -7.34
N ASP A 66 6.09 -9.55 -6.71
CA ASP A 66 5.92 -9.01 -5.37
C ASP A 66 4.90 -7.84 -5.36
N GLN A 67 4.93 -6.98 -6.39
CA GLN A 67 3.91 -5.94 -6.57
C GLN A 67 2.51 -6.55 -6.68
N ARG A 68 2.36 -7.60 -7.49
CA ARG A 68 1.09 -8.34 -7.64
C ARG A 68 0.63 -8.93 -6.31
N TYR A 69 1.54 -9.54 -5.56
CA TYR A 69 1.24 -10.12 -4.25
C TYR A 69 0.73 -9.06 -3.24
N TYR A 70 1.34 -7.87 -3.20
CA TYR A 70 0.88 -6.77 -2.36
C TYR A 70 -0.52 -6.29 -2.75
N LEU A 71 -0.77 -6.13 -4.05
CA LEU A 71 -2.08 -5.74 -4.56
C LEU A 71 -3.14 -6.78 -4.16
N ASP A 72 -2.88 -8.07 -4.37
CA ASP A 72 -3.82 -9.13 -4.02
C ASP A 72 -4.11 -9.18 -2.53
N LYS A 73 -3.06 -9.09 -1.70
CA LYS A 73 -3.21 -9.14 -0.24
C LYS A 73 -3.89 -7.93 0.36
N ILE A 74 -3.73 -6.73 -0.21
CA ILE A 74 -4.32 -5.52 0.38
C ILE A 74 -5.68 -5.19 -0.23
N LEU A 75 -5.86 -5.39 -1.53
CA LEU A 75 -7.09 -4.99 -2.22
C LEU A 75 -8.18 -6.07 -2.14
N HIS A 76 -7.81 -7.36 -2.19
CA HIS A 76 -8.79 -8.43 -2.43
C HIS A 76 -8.94 -9.43 -1.29
N ALA A 77 -7.94 -9.54 -0.41
CA ALA A 77 -8.02 -10.44 0.74
C ALA A 77 -9.02 -9.96 1.80
N ASP A 78 -9.50 -10.88 2.63
CA ASP A 78 -10.32 -10.53 3.78
C ASP A 78 -9.53 -9.70 4.81
N GLU A 79 -10.24 -9.00 5.69
CA GLU A 79 -9.63 -8.08 6.66
C GLU A 79 -8.64 -8.78 7.59
N SER A 80 -8.87 -10.06 7.93
CA SER A 80 -7.99 -10.82 8.82
C SER A 80 -6.65 -11.12 8.15
N GLU A 81 -6.67 -11.49 6.87
CA GLU A 81 -5.46 -11.68 6.07
C GLU A 81 -4.70 -10.37 5.86
N VAL A 82 -5.41 -9.27 5.59
CA VAL A 82 -4.80 -7.94 5.44
C VAL A 82 -4.12 -7.53 6.75
N ASN A 83 -4.78 -7.74 7.90
CA ASN A 83 -4.24 -7.44 9.22
C ASN A 83 -2.93 -8.18 9.47
N ILE A 84 -2.89 -9.49 9.21
CA ILE A 84 -1.67 -10.30 9.37
C ILE A 84 -0.59 -9.82 8.39
N PHE A 85 -0.97 -9.57 7.14
CA PHE A 85 -0.06 -9.18 6.08
C PHE A 85 0.63 -7.84 6.36
N LEU A 86 -0.11 -6.82 6.80
CA LEU A 86 0.43 -5.47 7.07
C LEU A 86 1.22 -5.41 8.38
N THR A 87 0.78 -6.15 9.40
CA THR A 87 1.46 -6.18 10.71
C THR A 87 2.89 -6.70 10.60
N LYS A 88 3.13 -7.73 9.79
CA LYS A 88 4.46 -8.33 9.64
C LYS A 88 5.54 -7.34 9.15
N PRO A 89 5.39 -6.64 8.00
CA PRO A 89 6.35 -5.65 7.56
C PRO A 89 6.34 -4.40 8.45
N ASP A 90 5.18 -3.99 9.00
CA ASP A 90 5.10 -2.83 9.90
C ASP A 90 5.94 -3.03 11.15
N HIS A 91 5.85 -4.19 11.81
CA HIS A 91 6.65 -4.51 13.00
C HIS A 91 8.08 -4.91 12.67
N GLY A 92 8.31 -5.42 11.46
CA GLY A 92 9.62 -5.81 10.97
C GLY A 92 10.39 -4.62 10.40
N GLN A 93 10.64 -4.68 9.09
CA GLN A 93 11.56 -3.77 8.40
C GLN A 93 11.09 -2.31 8.38
N ALA A 94 9.78 -2.07 8.40
CA ALA A 94 9.24 -0.71 8.37
C ALA A 94 9.21 -0.04 9.75
N ASN A 95 9.38 -0.80 10.84
CA ASN A 95 9.45 -0.29 12.22
C ASN A 95 8.35 0.74 12.58
N GLY A 96 7.10 0.44 12.24
CA GLY A 96 5.93 1.30 12.48
C GLY A 96 5.72 2.40 11.44
N ALA A 97 6.48 2.43 10.34
CA ALA A 97 6.31 3.45 9.31
C ALA A 97 4.98 3.30 8.56
N ILE A 98 4.51 2.07 8.31
CA ILE A 98 3.26 1.81 7.57
C ILE A 98 2.07 2.29 8.43
N SER A 99 2.01 1.89 9.69
CA SER A 99 0.96 2.34 10.62
C SER A 99 0.96 3.86 10.82
N ASN A 100 2.16 4.48 10.88
CA ASN A 100 2.27 5.94 10.94
C ASN A 100 1.76 6.64 9.68
N MET A 101 2.03 6.11 8.49
CA MET A 101 1.54 6.67 7.24
C MET A 101 0.02 6.54 7.14
N VAL A 102 -0.53 5.36 7.47
CA VAL A 102 -1.99 5.14 7.49
C VAL A 102 -2.67 6.11 8.46
N ARG A 103 -2.17 6.25 9.69
CA ARG A 103 -2.67 7.23 10.67
C ARG A 103 -2.73 8.65 10.09
N LYS A 104 -1.64 9.12 9.50
CA LYS A 104 -1.57 10.49 8.94
C LYS A 104 -2.57 10.70 7.80
N ALA A 105 -2.78 9.68 6.96
CA ALA A 105 -3.63 9.77 5.79
C ALA A 105 -5.12 9.54 6.07
N SER A 106 -5.47 8.85 7.16
CA SER A 106 -6.85 8.41 7.45
C SER A 106 -7.35 8.76 8.86
N ASN A 107 -6.55 9.47 9.67
CA ASN A 107 -6.87 9.86 11.05
C ASN A 107 -7.26 8.68 11.97
N ARG A 108 -6.69 7.51 11.71
CA ARG A 108 -6.86 6.28 12.51
C ARG A 108 -6.03 6.32 13.80
N ASP A 109 -6.53 5.68 14.86
CA ASP A 109 -5.80 5.43 16.11
C ASP A 109 -4.52 4.60 15.87
N ILE A 110 -3.39 5.14 16.31
CA ILE A 110 -2.08 4.50 16.14
C ILE A 110 -1.92 3.24 17.00
N GLU A 111 -2.49 3.20 18.19
CA GLU A 111 -2.33 2.06 19.09
C GLU A 111 -3.01 0.83 18.50
N LYS A 112 -4.19 1.03 17.91
CA LYS A 112 -4.92 -0.03 17.19
C LYS A 112 -4.14 -0.54 15.98
N LEU A 113 -3.65 0.36 15.13
CA LEU A 113 -2.83 0.00 13.97
C LEU A 113 -1.56 -0.75 14.39
N ARG A 114 -0.86 -0.29 15.44
CA ARG A 114 0.34 -0.95 15.96
C ARG A 114 0.07 -2.29 16.62
N ASN A 115 -1.16 -2.54 17.08
CA ASN A 115 -1.58 -3.85 17.57
C ASN A 115 -2.04 -4.78 16.43
N GLY A 116 -1.96 -4.35 15.17
CA GLY A 116 -2.31 -5.13 14.00
C GLY A 116 -3.81 -5.19 13.71
N ASP A 117 -4.59 -4.30 14.34
CA ASP A 117 -6.00 -4.12 14.06
C ASP A 117 -6.13 -2.98 13.06
N TRP A 118 -6.24 -3.30 11.77
CA TRP A 118 -6.26 -2.29 10.71
C TRP A 118 -7.68 -1.86 10.34
N PHE A 119 -8.73 -2.62 10.67
CA PHE A 119 -10.11 -2.37 10.23
C PHE A 119 -11.12 -2.02 11.35
N TYR A 120 -10.69 -1.87 12.61
CA TYR A 120 -11.52 -1.47 13.76
C TYR A 120 -12.43 -0.25 13.58
#